data_AF-A0A961FCW6-F1
#
_entry.id   AF-A0A961FCW6-F1
#
_cell.length_a   1.000
_cell.length_b   1.000
_cell.length_c   1.000
_cell.angle_alpha   90.00
_cell.angle_beta   90.00
_cell.angle_gamma   90.00
#
_symmetry.space_group_name_H-M   'P 1'
#
loop_
_entity.id
_entity.type
_entity.pdbx_description
1 polymer ?
#
loop_
_entity_poly.entity_id
_entity_poly.type
_entity_poly.pdbx_seq_one_letter_code
_entity_poly.pdbx_strand_id
1 'polypeptide(L)'
;MKQSLGQYISKRIKELGHRSLMSFYKASDFSFSYEYLRQMSFDRRVPTPSKVEELARALKIKRQDILKLAANHKLSLMAERYHGEEPTTSPKQFTDKFKPYQPRRGRVQAKSEEKILGIFRLLPPERQEQAMDLLKFLRQQWRKHNP
;
A
#
# COMPACT_ATOMS: atom_id res chain seq x y z
N MET A 1 18.23 -11.96 1.63
CA MET A 1 17.27 -11.02 2.25
C MET A 1 17.33 -9.69 1.51
N LYS A 2 16.20 -9.12 1.06
CA LYS A 2 16.16 -7.80 0.41
C LYS A 2 16.33 -6.71 1.49
N GLN A 3 17.17 -5.70 1.25
CA GLN A 3 17.38 -4.59 2.20
C GLN A 3 16.12 -3.76 2.39
N SER A 4 15.80 -3.39 3.63
CA SER A 4 14.67 -2.50 3.94
C SER A 4 15.01 -1.03 3.68
N LEU A 5 13.99 -0.16 3.60
CA LEU A 5 14.18 1.27 3.41
C LEU A 5 14.98 1.86 4.58
N GLY A 6 14.63 1.49 5.81
CA GLY A 6 15.28 1.96 7.03
C GLY A 6 16.75 1.55 7.14
N GLN A 7 17.06 0.30 6.78
CA GLN A 7 18.44 -0.20 6.71
C GLN A 7 19.24 0.57 5.65
N TYR A 8 18.65 0.82 4.50
CA TYR A 8 19.29 1.54 3.42
C TYR A 8 19.60 2.99 3.80
N ILE A 9 18.63 3.70 4.40
CA ILE A 9 18.83 5.07 4.94
C ILE A 9 19.97 5.07 5.97
N SER A 10 19.92 4.15 6.93
CA SER A 10 20.91 4.09 8.02
C SER A 10 22.32 3.79 7.50
N LYS A 11 22.44 2.88 6.52
CA LYS A 11 23.71 2.56 5.87
C LYS A 11 24.25 3.80 5.13
N ARG A 12 23.40 4.46 4.34
CA ARG A 12 23.82 5.60 3.53
C ARG A 12 24.24 6.80 4.38
N ILE A 13 23.58 7.03 5.51
CA ILE A 13 23.97 8.06 6.48
C ILE A 13 25.38 7.83 7.03
N LYS A 14 25.74 6.58 7.32
CA LYS A 14 27.10 6.22 7.76
C LYS A 14 28.13 6.41 6.64
N GLU A 15 27.81 6.02 5.42
CA GLU A 15 28.68 6.23 4.24
C GLU A 15 28.94 7.71 3.96
N LEU A 16 27.98 8.58 4.27
CA LEU A 16 28.13 10.04 4.18
C LEU A 16 28.93 10.65 5.35
N GLY A 17 29.39 9.84 6.31
CA GLY A 17 30.23 10.28 7.43
C GLY A 17 29.45 10.84 8.62
N HIS A 18 28.12 10.71 8.65
CA HIS A 18 27.31 11.17 9.78
C HIS A 18 27.31 10.14 10.92
N ARG A 19 27.53 10.61 12.15
CA ARG A 19 27.61 9.75 13.36
C ARG A 19 26.24 9.23 13.80
N SER A 20 25.17 9.94 13.47
CA SER A 20 23.81 9.60 13.88
C SER A 20 22.76 10.17 12.92
N LEU A 21 21.54 9.62 12.98
CA LEU A 21 20.38 10.15 12.27
C LEU A 21 20.14 11.63 12.60
N MET A 22 20.36 12.04 13.86
CA MET A 22 20.21 13.44 14.31
C MET A 22 21.27 14.34 13.68
N SER A 23 22.52 13.90 13.60
CA SER A 23 23.59 14.68 12.95
C SER A 23 23.32 14.87 11.45
N PHE A 24 22.79 13.85 10.78
CA PHE A 24 22.37 13.95 9.38
C PHE A 24 21.18 14.89 9.20
N TYR A 25 20.18 14.82 10.08
CA TYR A 25 19.03 15.71 10.06
C TYR A 25 19.45 17.18 10.24
N LYS A 26 20.35 17.48 11.18
CA LYS A 26 20.84 18.84 11.39
C LYS A 26 21.70 19.37 10.22
N ALA A 27 22.38 18.48 9.50
CA ALA A 27 23.22 18.83 8.36
C ALA A 27 22.45 18.93 7.05
N SER A 28 21.17 18.53 7.03
CA SER A 28 20.33 18.52 5.84
C SER A 28 19.17 19.50 6.02
N ASP A 29 18.74 20.12 4.93
CA ASP A 29 17.57 20.99 4.95
C ASP A 29 16.32 20.17 4.60
N PHE A 30 15.57 19.79 5.64
CA PHE A 30 14.33 19.02 5.51
C PHE A 30 13.13 19.87 5.88
N SER A 31 12.09 19.84 5.04
CA SER A 31 10.81 20.49 5.35
C SER A 31 9.89 19.60 6.21
N PHE A 32 10.42 18.54 6.82
CA PHE A 32 9.69 17.61 7.69
C PHE A 32 10.44 17.39 8.99
N SER A 33 9.73 16.97 10.04
CA SER A 33 10.31 16.83 11.37
C SER A 33 11.31 15.67 11.47
N TYR A 34 12.23 15.78 12.44
CA TYR A 34 13.15 14.70 12.79
C TYR A 34 12.43 13.40 13.12
N GLU A 35 11.30 13.47 13.82
CA GLU A 35 10.50 12.29 14.17
C GLU A 35 9.96 11.59 12.91
N TYR A 36 9.61 12.34 11.86
CA TYR A 36 9.24 11.76 10.57
C TYR A 36 10.42 11.02 9.93
N LEU A 37 11.63 11.59 9.95
CA LEU A 37 12.85 10.92 9.48
C LEU A 37 13.12 9.62 10.26
N ARG A 38 12.98 9.69 11.59
CA ARG A 38 13.16 8.55 12.50
C ARG A 38 12.17 7.44 12.20
N GLN A 39 10.90 7.76 11.97
CA GLN A 39 9.88 6.78 11.59
C GLN A 39 10.21 6.11 10.25
N MET A 40 10.80 6.84 9.29
CA MET A 40 11.28 6.23 8.04
C MET A 40 12.48 5.31 8.25
N SER A 41 13.44 5.69 9.11
CA SER A 41 14.63 4.87 9.36
C SER A 41 14.35 3.57 10.09
N PHE A 42 13.21 3.47 10.79
CA PHE A 42 12.75 2.27 11.48
C PHE A 42 11.66 1.51 10.73
N ASP A 43 11.45 1.80 9.44
CA ASP A 43 10.43 1.13 8.63
C ASP A 43 9.02 1.23 9.26
N ARG A 44 8.73 2.32 9.98
CA ARG A 44 7.39 2.58 10.55
C ARG A 44 6.52 3.44 9.65
N ARG A 45 7.17 4.17 8.73
CA ARG A 45 6.50 5.12 7.84
C ARG A 45 7.11 5.12 6.45
N VAL A 46 6.25 5.23 5.44
CA VAL A 46 6.65 5.37 4.04
C VAL A 46 6.66 6.86 3.68
N PRO A 47 7.73 7.40 3.06
CA PRO A 47 7.77 8.79 2.60
C PRO A 47 6.72 9.07 1.52
N THR A 48 6.15 10.27 1.54
CA THR A 48 5.33 10.77 0.41
C THR A 48 6.23 11.17 -0.78
N PRO A 49 5.71 11.25 -2.01
CA PRO A 49 6.52 11.54 -3.19
C PRO A 49 7.37 12.83 -3.09
N SER A 50 6.85 13.89 -2.46
CA SER A 50 7.60 15.12 -2.19
C SER A 50 8.79 14.89 -1.25
N LYS A 51 8.56 14.14 -0.17
CA LYS A 51 9.57 13.81 0.84
C LYS A 51 10.62 12.83 0.33
N VAL A 52 10.26 11.99 -0.64
CA VAL A 52 11.21 11.13 -1.35
C VAL A 52 12.26 11.96 -2.08
N GLU A 53 11.86 13.08 -2.69
CA GLU A 53 12.78 13.94 -3.44
C GLU A 53 13.76 14.65 -2.51
N GLU A 54 13.27 15.22 -1.41
CA GLU A 54 14.10 15.81 -0.35
C GLU A 54 15.10 14.78 0.20
N LEU A 55 14.63 13.57 0.50
CA LEU A 55 15.45 12.49 1.04
C LEU A 55 16.49 11.99 0.03
N ALA A 56 16.15 11.89 -1.26
CA ALA A 56 17.08 11.50 -2.32
C ALA A 56 18.21 12.51 -2.51
N ARG A 57 17.86 13.80 -2.45
CA ARG A 57 18.83 14.89 -2.53
C ARG A 57 19.80 14.83 -1.34
N ALA A 58 19.27 14.74 -0.12
CA ALA A 58 20.08 14.69 1.10
C ALA A 58 20.99 13.44 1.15
N LEU A 59 20.50 12.28 0.72
CA LEU A 59 21.27 11.03 0.71
C LEU A 59 22.20 10.88 -0.50
N LYS A 60 22.18 11.82 -1.45
CA LYS A 60 22.95 11.78 -2.72
C LYS A 60 22.72 10.47 -3.47
N ILE A 61 21.45 10.11 -3.69
CA ILE A 61 21.02 8.88 -4.38
C ILE A 61 19.93 9.17 -5.40
N LYS A 62 19.70 8.24 -6.33
CA LYS A 62 18.62 8.38 -7.32
C LYS A 62 17.27 8.20 -6.63
N ARG A 63 16.34 9.10 -6.94
CA ARG A 63 14.94 9.04 -6.48
C ARG A 63 14.28 7.68 -6.71
N GLN A 64 14.58 7.04 -7.85
CA GLN A 64 14.00 5.74 -8.22
C GLN A 64 14.36 4.62 -7.23
N ASP A 65 15.54 4.67 -6.62
CA ASP A 65 15.98 3.64 -5.69
C ASP A 65 15.17 3.72 -4.38
N ILE A 66 14.94 4.94 -3.88
CA ILE A 66 14.06 5.15 -2.73
C ILE A 66 12.62 4.72 -3.05
N LEU A 67 12.10 5.05 -4.24
CA LEU A 67 10.74 4.66 -4.63
C LEU A 67 10.56 3.14 -4.66
N LYS A 68 11.55 2.40 -5.19
CA LYS A 68 11.53 0.93 -5.20
C LYS A 68 11.51 0.36 -3.77
N LEU A 69 12.35 0.89 -2.89
CA LEU A 69 12.41 0.47 -1.48
C LEU A 69 11.12 0.82 -0.73
N ALA A 70 10.57 2.02 -0.95
CA ALA A 70 9.31 2.47 -0.36
C ALA A 70 8.11 1.63 -0.84
N ALA A 71 8.08 1.24 -2.12
CA ALA A 71 7.03 0.37 -2.66
C ALA A 71 7.07 -1.02 -2.03
N ASN A 72 8.26 -1.63 -1.93
CA ASN A 72 8.44 -2.93 -1.26
C ASN A 72 8.04 -2.84 0.22
N HIS A 73 8.41 -1.76 0.91
CA HIS A 73 8.07 -1.56 2.31
C HIS A 73 6.55 -1.38 2.50
N LYS A 74 5.88 -0.62 1.61
CA LYS A 74 4.42 -0.48 1.62
C LYS A 74 3.72 -1.82 1.44
N LEU A 75 4.24 -2.68 0.56
CA LEU A 75 3.72 -4.04 0.38
C LEU A 75 3.91 -4.89 1.64
N SER A 76 5.06 -4.78 2.33
CA SER A 76 5.30 -5.47 3.61
C SER A 76 4.31 -5.02 4.69
N LEU A 77 4.13 -3.71 4.87
CA LEU A 77 3.19 -3.17 5.86
C LEU A 77 1.73 -3.56 5.56
N MET A 78 1.38 -3.68 4.28
CA MET A 78 0.07 -4.22 3.90
C MET A 78 -0.03 -5.70 4.25
N ALA A 79 0.96 -6.50 3.87
CA ALA A 79 0.98 -7.93 4.18
C ALA A 79 0.92 -8.20 5.69
N GLU A 80 1.67 -7.47 6.52
CA GLU A 80 1.63 -7.58 7.99
C GLU A 80 0.24 -7.26 8.56
N ARG A 81 -0.45 -6.23 8.04
CA ARG A 81 -1.83 -5.95 8.43
C ARG A 81 -2.81 -7.06 8.05
N TYR A 82 -2.57 -7.73 6.93
CA TYR A 82 -3.44 -8.82 6.45
C TYR A 82 -3.11 -10.18 7.05
N HIS A 83 -1.87 -10.42 7.52
CA HIS A 83 -1.42 -11.70 8.08
C HIS A 83 -1.31 -11.72 9.62
N GLY A 84 -1.23 -10.55 10.27
CA GLY A 84 -1.14 -10.42 11.74
C GLY A 84 -2.48 -10.37 12.46
N GLU A 85 -3.60 -10.33 11.73
CA GLU A 85 -4.92 -10.51 12.32
C GLU A 85 -5.23 -12.02 12.35
N GLU A 86 -5.07 -12.66 13.52
CA GLU A 86 -5.98 -13.77 13.83
C GLU A 86 -7.40 -13.26 13.57
N PRO A 87 -8.27 -14.02 12.88
CA PRO A 87 -9.65 -13.59 12.65
C PRO A 87 -10.40 -13.59 13.99
N THR A 88 -10.22 -12.54 14.78
CA THR A 88 -11.04 -12.19 15.95
C THR A 88 -12.34 -11.51 15.52
N THR A 89 -12.57 -11.39 14.21
CA THR A 89 -13.90 -11.14 13.68
C THR A 89 -14.70 -12.43 13.80
N SER A 90 -15.33 -12.60 14.96
CA SER A 90 -16.58 -13.35 15.09
C SER A 90 -17.40 -13.15 13.79
N PRO A 91 -17.99 -14.20 13.20
CA PRO A 91 -18.80 -14.08 11.98
C PRO A 91 -19.88 -12.98 12.05
N LYS A 92 -20.25 -12.57 13.27
CA LYS A 92 -21.17 -11.45 13.54
C LYS A 92 -20.61 -10.05 13.25
N GLN A 93 -19.31 -9.87 13.04
CA GLN A 93 -18.73 -8.55 12.69
C GLN A 93 -18.57 -8.33 11.18
N PHE A 94 -18.74 -9.38 10.36
CA PHE A 94 -18.74 -9.24 8.91
C PHE A 94 -20.01 -8.55 8.37
N THR A 95 -21.08 -8.50 9.15
CA THR A 95 -22.35 -7.88 8.74
C THR A 95 -22.40 -6.37 8.96
N ASP A 96 -21.64 -5.82 9.91
CA ASP A 96 -21.77 -4.40 10.31
C ASP A 96 -20.90 -3.43 9.50
N LYS A 97 -19.83 -3.91 8.84
CA LYS A 97 -18.94 -3.07 8.02
C LYS A 97 -19.27 -3.10 6.52
N PHE A 98 -20.14 -4.00 6.09
CA PHE A 98 -20.79 -3.88 4.78
C PHE A 98 -21.85 -2.78 4.88
N LYS A 99 -21.43 -1.52 4.71
CA LYS A 99 -22.39 -0.54 4.20
C LYS A 99 -22.91 -1.13 2.89
N PRO A 100 -24.23 -1.38 2.74
CA PRO A 100 -24.76 -1.78 1.45
C PRO A 100 -24.22 -0.78 0.43
N TYR A 101 -23.71 -1.28 -0.69
CA TYR A 101 -23.31 -0.44 -1.80
C TYR A 101 -24.54 0.40 -2.17
N GLN A 102 -24.59 1.63 -1.67
CA GLN A 102 -25.65 2.56 -1.99
C GLN A 102 -25.18 3.25 -3.26
N PRO A 103 -25.72 2.89 -4.44
CA PRO A 103 -25.38 3.59 -5.67
C PRO A 103 -25.75 5.07 -5.46
N ARG A 104 -24.75 5.93 -5.28
CA ARG A 104 -24.94 7.38 -5.44
C ARG A 104 -25.25 7.58 -6.93
N ARG A 105 -26.54 7.65 -7.24
CA ARG A 105 -27.18 7.90 -8.55
C ARG A 105 -26.18 7.90 -9.72
N GLY A 106 -26.12 6.77 -10.43
CA GLY A 106 -25.58 6.63 -11.80
C GLY A 106 -24.06 6.70 -12.00
N ARG A 107 -23.29 7.47 -11.21
CA ARG A 107 -21.86 7.72 -11.55
C ARG A 107 -20.87 6.69 -11.02
N VAL A 108 -21.12 6.08 -9.86
CA VAL A 108 -20.17 5.14 -9.23
C VAL A 108 -20.33 3.72 -9.79
N GLN A 109 -21.57 3.35 -10.13
CA GLN A 109 -21.91 2.04 -10.69
C GLN A 109 -21.24 1.84 -12.06
N ALA A 110 -21.37 2.84 -12.95
CA ALA A 110 -20.73 2.83 -14.27
C ALA A 110 -19.20 2.66 -14.19
N LYS A 111 -18.50 3.41 -13.33
CA LYS A 111 -17.03 3.30 -13.21
C LYS A 111 -16.55 1.97 -12.65
N SER A 112 -17.33 1.37 -11.74
CA SER A 112 -17.01 0.07 -11.14
C SER A 112 -17.19 -1.03 -12.17
N GLU A 113 -18.31 -1.01 -12.87
CA GLU A 113 -18.67 -1.96 -13.93
C GLU A 113 -17.72 -1.84 -15.13
N GLU A 114 -17.39 -0.62 -15.57
CA GLU A 114 -16.40 -0.38 -16.62
C GLU A 114 -15.03 -0.96 -16.27
N LYS A 115 -14.59 -0.83 -15.02
CA LYS A 115 -13.31 -1.37 -14.58
C LYS A 115 -13.31 -2.89 -14.55
N ILE A 116 -14.41 -3.51 -14.09
CA ILE A 116 -14.57 -4.97 -14.08
C ILE A 116 -14.65 -5.51 -15.51
N LEU A 117 -15.44 -4.87 -16.37
CA LEU A 117 -15.56 -5.22 -17.80
C LEU A 117 -14.24 -5.05 -18.55
N GLY A 118 -13.49 -3.99 -18.25
CA GLY A 118 -12.17 -3.76 -18.82
C GLY A 118 -11.18 -4.88 -18.47
N ILE A 119 -11.17 -5.31 -17.21
CA ILE A 119 -10.32 -6.43 -16.76
C ILE A 119 -10.81 -7.75 -17.38
N PHE A 120 -12.12 -7.97 -17.45
CA PHE A 120 -12.71 -9.19 -18.00
C PHE A 120 -12.35 -9.39 -19.47
N ARG A 121 -12.40 -8.33 -20.29
CA ARG A 121 -12.03 -8.37 -21.71
C ARG A 121 -10.54 -8.67 -21.96
N LEU A 122 -9.67 -8.42 -20.99
CA LEU A 122 -8.24 -8.68 -21.08
C LEU A 122 -7.86 -10.12 -20.68
N LEU A 123 -8.82 -10.90 -20.17
CA LEU A 123 -8.56 -12.29 -19.80
C LEU A 123 -8.59 -13.21 -21.04
N PRO A 124 -7.75 -14.26 -21.08
CA PRO A 124 -7.88 -15.34 -22.05
C PRO A 124 -9.26 -16.02 -21.94
N PRO A 125 -9.82 -16.58 -23.04
CA PRO A 125 -11.17 -17.16 -23.07
C PRO A 125 -11.44 -18.17 -21.94
N GLU A 126 -10.48 -19.05 -21.67
CA GLU A 126 -10.55 -20.06 -20.60
C GLU A 126 -10.72 -19.45 -19.20
N ARG A 127 -10.16 -18.26 -18.97
CA ARG A 127 -10.27 -17.54 -17.68
C ARG A 127 -11.49 -16.63 -17.61
N GLN A 128 -12.06 -16.27 -18.76
CA GLN A 128 -13.32 -15.51 -18.82
C GLN A 128 -14.47 -16.38 -18.32
N GLU A 129 -14.51 -17.66 -18.70
CA GLU A 129 -15.52 -18.60 -18.24
C GLU A 129 -15.47 -18.79 -16.71
N GLN A 130 -14.27 -19.02 -16.16
CA GLN A 130 -14.06 -19.10 -14.71
C GLN A 130 -14.47 -17.82 -13.97
N ALA A 131 -14.16 -16.65 -14.53
CA ALA A 131 -14.56 -15.37 -13.96
C ALA A 131 -16.09 -15.18 -14.00
N MET A 132 -16.76 -15.63 -15.06
CA MET A 132 -18.23 -15.59 -15.15
C MET A 132 -18.90 -16.51 -14.13
N ASP A 133 -18.36 -17.70 -13.92
CA ASP A 133 -18.92 -18.64 -12.94
C ASP A 133 -18.74 -18.14 -11.51
N LEU A 134 -17.61 -17.50 -11.21
CA LEU A 134 -17.42 -16.80 -9.93
C LEU A 134 -18.45 -15.68 -9.74
N LEU A 135 -18.73 -14.88 -10.78
CA LEU A 135 -19.74 -13.82 -10.71
C LEU A 135 -21.16 -14.38 -10.49
N LYS A 136 -21.51 -15.48 -11.17
CA LYS A 136 -22.79 -16.18 -10.96
C LYS A 136 -22.91 -16.71 -9.53
N PHE A 137 -21.85 -17.34 -9.03
CA PHE A 137 -21.79 -17.86 -7.66
C PHE A 137 -22.00 -16.74 -6.63
N LEU A 138 -21.27 -15.62 -6.75
CA LEU A 138 -21.41 -14.48 -5.86
C LEU A 138 -22.84 -13.90 -5.90
N ARG A 139 -23.46 -13.83 -7.07
CA ARG A 139 -24.86 -13.40 -7.23
C ARG A 139 -25.84 -14.34 -6.54
N GLN A 140 -25.63 -15.65 -6.64
CA GLN A 140 -26.46 -16.66 -5.96
C GLN A 140 -26.30 -16.60 -4.45
N GLN A 141 -25.07 -16.49 -3.94
CA GLN A 141 -24.81 -16.33 -2.50
C GLN A 141 -25.47 -15.06 -1.98
N TRP A 142 -25.41 -13.97 -2.74
CA TRP A 142 -26.05 -12.72 -2.34
C TRP A 142 -27.58 -12.86 -2.24
N ARG A 143 -28.23 -13.47 -3.23
CA ARG A 143 -29.69 -13.73 -3.19
C ARG A 143 -30.13 -14.65 -2.05
N LYS A 144 -29.30 -15.64 -1.70
CA LYS A 144 -29.59 -16.56 -0.58
C LYS A 144 -29.59 -15.83 0.77
N HIS A 145 -28.79 -14.78 0.90
CA HIS A 145 -28.60 -14.03 2.15
C HIS A 145 -29.30 -12.65 2.19
N ASN A 146 -29.77 -12.13 1.05
CA ASN A 146 -30.58 -10.91 0.91
C ASN A 146 -31.72 -11.13 -0.10
N PRO A 147 -32.84 -11.78 0.31
CA PRO A 147 -34.00 -12.02 -0.55
C PRO A 147 -34.75 -10.73 -0.93
#